data_AF-D3VDC6-F1
#
_entry.id   AF-D3VDC6-F1
#
_cell.length_a   1.000
_cell.length_b   1.000
_cell.length_c   1.000
_cell.angle_alpha   90.00
_cell.angle_beta   90.00
_cell.angle_gamma   90.00
#
_symmetry.space_group_name_H-M   'P 1'
#
loop_
_entity.id
_entity.type
_entity.pdbx_description
1 polymer ?
#
loop_
_entity_poly.entity_id
_entity_poly.type
_entity_poly.pdbx_seq_one_letter_code
_entity_poly.pdbx_strand_id
1 'polypeptide(L)'
;MINSLPLHDGDNLVQVDDDVAARLDGVELRLLANRVISLHNNQFLDLQNIIAGGGTITRNGNPYDLRRQNLVVQYYNFGCHGEIELREPVADNTRFAVFTPKVTEANSSSSIQEVRLSPSSRLAFLPFEETRHLPNIAADAIHNTATQLTLSHWPANRTPERYKANLSTESVMRFLSDKPEYPADARYVTTDHFDLDGLASVYSLLTPEHALNHKQLLIDIGQFDDFARGHNPKARRLTFALNTIAAQTPLAERVSPYDSLHVATLFSGLLPAMRDLLDAPVIRDELWCDAEQNHMQTEALLDSPKVTIEQYPDIDLAVFRLPASDVPYSPVPQRYFGLSPISFHNRTPLSTIALVTQDDIVVHQRYEGWVELQSAVPRPRRDLSILARALQSAETKGCLWYYDGVQYIMPLFERNGTQPTSLPIETILHELKHFLAIAPAAWLSSVYVGP
;
A
#
# COMPACT_ATOMS: atom_id res chain seq x y z
N MET A 1 27.65 6.59 -21.32
CA MET A 1 28.11 7.60 -20.36
C MET A 1 27.25 7.44 -19.11
N ILE A 2 27.81 7.67 -17.92
CA ILE A 2 27.22 7.31 -16.63
C ILE A 2 27.03 8.58 -15.81
N ASN A 3 25.88 8.72 -15.16
CA ASN A 3 25.59 9.76 -14.20
C ASN A 3 25.34 9.18 -12.80
N SER A 4 25.52 10.03 -11.78
CA SER A 4 25.29 9.69 -10.37
C SER A 4 24.28 10.67 -9.77
N LEU A 5 23.17 10.16 -9.26
CA LEU A 5 22.08 10.94 -8.67
C LEU A 5 22.02 10.71 -7.16
N PRO A 6 21.84 11.74 -6.33
CA PRO A 6 21.75 11.56 -4.88
C PRO A 6 20.42 10.93 -4.46
N LEU A 7 20.45 10.14 -3.38
CA LEU A 7 19.25 9.77 -2.64
C LEU A 7 18.92 10.84 -1.60
N HIS A 8 17.62 11.08 -1.38
CA HIS A 8 17.14 11.96 -0.33
C HIS A 8 17.49 11.44 1.08
N ASP A 9 17.47 10.12 1.26
CA ASP A 9 17.52 9.50 2.59
C ASP A 9 18.92 9.14 3.08
N GLY A 10 19.99 9.43 2.33
CA GLY A 10 21.37 9.16 2.77
C GLY A 10 22.45 9.52 1.75
N ASP A 11 23.71 9.23 2.09
CA ASP A 11 24.90 9.65 1.33
C ASP A 11 25.20 8.79 0.08
N ASN A 12 24.30 7.86 -0.25
CA ASN A 12 24.49 6.98 -1.39
C ASN A 12 24.08 7.67 -2.71
N LEU A 13 24.81 7.32 -3.78
CA LEU A 13 24.54 7.79 -5.13
C LEU A 13 24.02 6.64 -6.00
N VAL A 14 22.93 6.90 -6.72
CA VAL A 14 22.36 6.00 -7.71
C VAL A 14 23.05 6.22 -9.05
N GLN A 15 23.63 5.15 -9.60
CA GLN A 15 24.25 5.15 -10.92
C GLN A 15 23.22 4.79 -11.99
N VAL A 16 23.10 5.64 -13.00
CA VAL A 16 22.18 5.46 -14.14
C VAL A 16 22.89 5.85 -15.45
N ASP A 17 22.34 5.40 -16.58
CA ASP A 17 22.75 5.91 -17.89
C ASP A 17 22.31 7.37 -18.08
N ASP A 18 23.04 8.16 -18.86
CA ASP A 18 22.78 9.60 -19.05
C ASP A 18 21.36 9.92 -19.54
N ASP A 19 20.81 9.09 -20.44
CA ASP A 19 19.46 9.29 -20.96
C ASP A 19 18.41 9.05 -19.87
N VAL A 20 18.67 8.16 -18.92
CA VAL A 20 17.83 7.93 -17.75
C VAL A 20 17.97 9.10 -16.77
N ALA A 21 19.20 9.57 -16.51
CA ALA A 21 19.44 10.73 -15.65
C ALA A 21 18.69 11.97 -16.15
N ALA A 22 18.69 12.23 -17.46
CA ALA A 22 17.97 13.33 -18.07
C ALA A 22 16.44 13.24 -17.89
N ARG A 23 15.88 12.04 -17.68
CA ARG A 23 14.44 11.83 -17.41
C ARG A 23 14.09 11.96 -15.93
N LEU A 24 15.08 11.88 -15.04
CA LEU A 24 14.92 11.96 -13.59
C LEU A 24 15.30 13.34 -13.04
N ASP A 25 15.50 14.34 -13.90
CA ASP A 25 15.83 15.70 -13.47
C ASP A 25 14.72 16.27 -12.57
N GLY A 26 15.10 16.76 -11.40
CA GLY A 26 14.17 17.24 -10.37
C GLY A 26 13.34 16.15 -9.66
N VAL A 27 13.56 14.87 -9.95
CA VAL A 27 12.86 13.77 -9.29
C VAL A 27 13.58 13.39 -7.99
N GLU A 28 12.86 13.46 -6.88
CA GLU A 28 13.36 12.99 -5.58
C GLU A 28 13.45 11.46 -5.56
N LEU A 29 14.64 10.94 -5.27
CA LEU A 29 14.93 9.51 -5.22
C LEU A 29 15.12 9.03 -3.78
N ARG A 30 14.57 7.86 -3.46
CA ARG A 30 14.66 7.23 -2.14
C ARG A 30 15.00 5.76 -2.28
N LEU A 31 15.49 5.16 -1.19
CA LEU A 31 15.66 3.71 -1.12
C LEU A 31 14.58 3.13 -0.22
N LEU A 32 13.72 2.29 -0.80
CA LEU A 32 12.65 1.60 -0.09
C LEU A 32 12.79 0.10 -0.34
N ALA A 33 12.96 -0.68 0.72
CA ALA A 33 13.04 -2.14 0.64
C ALA A 33 14.02 -2.70 -0.42
N ASN A 34 15.24 -2.14 -0.46
CA ASN A 34 16.29 -2.47 -1.44
C ASN A 34 15.93 -2.14 -2.91
N ARG A 35 14.96 -1.25 -3.11
CA ARG A 35 14.56 -0.72 -4.43
C ARG A 35 14.74 0.79 -4.41
N VAL A 36 15.39 1.34 -5.43
CA VAL A 36 15.37 2.78 -5.64
C VAL A 36 14.02 3.15 -6.20
N ILE A 37 13.34 4.04 -5.50
CA ILE A 37 12.01 4.52 -5.83
C ILE A 37 12.03 6.04 -5.99
N SER A 38 11.01 6.54 -6.66
CA SER A 38 10.58 7.93 -6.54
C SER A 38 9.17 7.96 -5.97
N LEU A 39 8.85 8.98 -5.18
CA LEU A 39 7.47 9.33 -4.84
C LEU A 39 7.04 10.46 -5.77
N HIS A 40 6.11 10.18 -6.68
CA HIS A 40 5.59 11.18 -7.61
C HIS A 40 4.07 11.16 -7.60
N ASN A 41 3.43 12.30 -7.29
CA ASN A 41 1.98 12.38 -7.06
C ASN A 41 1.49 11.33 -6.04
N ASN A 42 2.30 11.10 -5.00
CA ASN A 42 2.19 10.06 -3.97
C ASN A 42 1.96 8.64 -4.50
N GLN A 43 2.51 8.36 -5.67
CA GLN A 43 2.68 7.02 -6.19
C GLN A 43 4.14 6.60 -6.06
N PHE A 44 4.34 5.39 -5.57
CA PHE A 44 5.63 4.75 -5.55
C PHE A 44 6.01 4.27 -6.95
N LEU A 45 7.06 4.87 -7.48
CA LEU A 45 7.60 4.59 -8.79
C LEU A 45 8.91 3.83 -8.65
N ASP A 46 8.88 2.54 -8.96
CA ASP A 46 10.04 1.66 -8.89
C ASP A 46 10.95 1.83 -10.11
N LEU A 47 12.14 2.40 -9.91
CA LEU A 47 13.02 2.75 -11.02
C LEU A 47 13.53 1.55 -11.79
N GLN A 48 13.77 0.40 -11.15
CA GLN A 48 14.18 -0.81 -11.87
C GLN A 48 13.10 -1.24 -12.85
N ASN A 49 11.84 -1.20 -12.41
CA ASN A 49 10.70 -1.54 -13.25
C ASN A 49 10.47 -0.50 -14.36
N ILE A 50 10.68 0.79 -14.07
CA ILE A 50 10.56 1.84 -15.09
C ILE A 50 11.65 1.71 -16.16
N ILE A 51 12.90 1.46 -15.77
CA ILE A 51 14.03 1.38 -16.70
C ILE A 51 13.96 0.11 -17.56
N ALA A 52 13.63 -1.03 -16.96
CA ALA A 52 13.85 -2.34 -17.57
C ALA A 52 12.60 -3.26 -17.62
N GLY A 53 11.55 -2.96 -16.85
CA GLY A 53 10.26 -3.67 -16.86
C GLY A 53 10.00 -4.44 -15.56
N GLY A 54 8.77 -4.91 -15.34
CA GLY A 54 8.42 -5.67 -14.12
C GLY A 54 9.31 -6.92 -13.95
N GLY A 55 9.63 -7.31 -12.72
CA GLY A 55 10.54 -8.43 -12.43
C GLY A 55 12.02 -8.13 -12.73
N THR A 56 12.38 -6.86 -12.89
CA THR A 56 13.78 -6.46 -13.05
C THR A 56 14.53 -6.59 -11.73
N ILE A 57 15.75 -7.10 -11.79
CA ILE A 57 16.73 -7.10 -10.69
C ILE A 57 18.09 -6.56 -11.17
N THR A 58 18.99 -6.28 -10.23
CA THR A 58 20.40 -5.99 -10.52
C THR A 58 21.25 -7.27 -10.54
N ARG A 59 22.16 -7.40 -11.51
CA ARG A 59 23.06 -8.56 -11.65
C ARG A 59 24.01 -8.71 -10.47
N ASN A 60 24.51 -7.58 -9.97
CA ASN A 60 25.48 -7.53 -8.87
C ASN A 60 24.82 -7.43 -7.48
N GLY A 61 23.49 -7.42 -7.40
CA GLY A 61 22.75 -7.23 -6.14
C GLY A 61 22.84 -5.83 -5.54
N ASN A 62 23.59 -4.90 -6.14
CA ASN A 62 23.71 -3.53 -5.66
C ASN A 62 22.46 -2.73 -6.06
N PRO A 63 21.60 -2.29 -5.13
CA PRO A 63 20.38 -1.57 -5.46
C PRO A 63 20.64 -0.18 -6.07
N TYR A 64 21.84 0.38 -5.88
CA TYR A 64 22.21 1.71 -6.35
C TYR A 64 22.75 1.72 -7.79
N ASP A 65 23.01 0.55 -8.39
CA ASP A 65 23.54 0.46 -9.76
C ASP A 65 22.43 0.09 -10.75
N LEU A 66 21.75 1.11 -11.27
CA LEU A 66 20.62 0.98 -12.19
C LEU A 66 21.01 1.19 -13.66
N ARG A 67 22.30 1.12 -13.98
CA ARG A 67 22.77 1.15 -15.39
C ARG A 67 22.17 -0.04 -16.12
N ARG A 68 21.70 0.13 -17.36
CA ARG A 68 21.03 -0.94 -18.12
C ARG A 68 21.86 -2.21 -18.25
N GLN A 69 23.18 -2.09 -18.35
CA GLN A 69 24.11 -3.23 -18.37
C GLN A 69 24.07 -4.09 -17.10
N ASN A 70 23.66 -3.52 -15.97
CA ASN A 70 23.53 -4.20 -14.69
C ASN A 70 22.09 -4.70 -14.43
N LEU A 71 21.12 -4.34 -15.27
CA LEU A 71 19.73 -4.75 -15.11
C LEU A 71 19.44 -6.02 -15.92
N VAL A 72 18.67 -6.93 -15.33
CA VAL A 72 18.15 -8.14 -15.98
C VAL A 72 16.71 -8.36 -15.58
N VAL A 73 15.92 -8.91 -16.49
CA VAL A 73 14.51 -9.23 -16.26
C VAL A 73 14.37 -10.71 -15.98
N GLN A 74 13.67 -11.03 -14.90
CA GLN A 74 13.27 -12.39 -14.58
C GLN A 74 12.14 -12.87 -15.50
N TYR A 75 12.31 -14.06 -16.05
CA TYR A 75 11.41 -14.66 -17.00
C TYR A 75 11.03 -16.08 -16.58
N TYR A 76 9.75 -16.41 -16.70
CA TYR A 76 9.18 -17.70 -16.35
C TYR A 76 8.38 -18.25 -17.54
N ASN A 77 8.58 -19.53 -17.88
CA ASN A 77 7.84 -20.21 -18.93
C ASN A 77 6.66 -20.98 -18.34
N PHE A 78 5.46 -20.74 -18.87
CA PHE A 78 4.26 -21.48 -18.50
C PHE A 78 4.40 -22.97 -18.88
N GLY A 79 4.14 -23.88 -17.94
CA GLY A 79 4.19 -25.33 -18.17
C GLY A 79 5.58 -25.96 -18.20
N CYS A 80 6.67 -25.19 -17.97
CA CYS A 80 8.04 -25.73 -17.98
C CYS A 80 8.57 -26.10 -16.58
N HIS A 81 7.86 -25.73 -15.51
CA HIS A 81 8.06 -26.17 -14.12
C HIS A 81 9.52 -26.19 -13.58
N GLY A 82 10.44 -25.36 -14.08
CA GLY A 82 11.85 -25.70 -13.83
C GLY A 82 12.95 -24.66 -13.85
N GLU A 83 12.75 -23.35 -14.08
CA GLU A 83 13.75 -22.32 -13.75
C GLU A 83 13.23 -20.91 -14.05
N ILE A 84 13.73 -19.91 -13.32
CA ILE A 84 13.57 -18.49 -13.69
C ILE A 84 14.79 -18.11 -14.52
N GLU A 85 14.56 -17.82 -15.79
CA GLU A 85 15.59 -17.35 -16.70
C GLU A 85 15.85 -15.85 -16.48
N LEU A 86 17.11 -15.45 -16.65
CA LEU A 86 17.48 -14.03 -16.73
C LEU A 86 17.61 -13.64 -18.19
N ARG A 87 16.89 -12.59 -18.59
CA ARG A 87 16.92 -12.06 -19.95
C ARG A 87 17.34 -10.59 -19.94
N GLU A 88 17.91 -10.15 -21.05
CA GLU A 88 18.19 -8.72 -21.25
C GLU A 88 16.87 -7.93 -21.30
N PRO A 89 16.81 -6.76 -20.66
CA PRO A 89 15.63 -5.92 -20.69
C PRO A 89 15.38 -5.38 -22.10
N VAL A 90 14.10 -5.32 -22.49
CA VAL A 90 13.69 -4.58 -23.69
C VAL A 90 13.54 -3.11 -23.30
N ALA A 91 14.33 -2.26 -23.95
CA ALA A 91 14.26 -0.81 -23.76
C ALA A 91 12.90 -0.28 -24.22
N ASP A 92 12.19 0.39 -23.33
CA ASP A 92 10.88 0.98 -23.59
C ASP A 92 10.79 2.33 -22.90
N ASN A 93 11.05 3.38 -23.67
CA ASN A 93 11.06 4.74 -23.16
C ASN A 93 9.66 5.25 -22.79
N THR A 94 8.58 4.56 -23.18
CA THR A 94 7.23 4.98 -22.84
C THR A 94 6.96 4.86 -21.34
N ARG A 95 7.70 4.02 -20.62
CA ARG A 95 7.59 3.86 -19.15
C ARG A 95 7.98 5.11 -18.37
N PHE A 96 8.83 5.97 -18.93
CA PHE A 96 9.19 7.26 -18.32
C PHE A 96 8.09 8.32 -18.46
N ALA A 97 7.01 8.06 -19.19
CA ALA A 97 5.89 8.99 -19.30
C ALA A 97 5.27 9.33 -17.93
N VAL A 98 5.43 8.45 -16.93
CA VAL A 98 4.98 8.67 -15.54
C VAL A 98 5.64 9.87 -14.85
N PHE A 99 6.85 10.26 -15.27
CA PHE A 99 7.55 11.44 -14.77
C PHE A 99 7.27 12.71 -15.58
N THR A 100 6.50 12.59 -16.67
CA THR A 100 6.13 13.78 -17.43
C THR A 100 5.08 14.53 -16.62
N PRO A 101 5.28 15.81 -16.29
CA PRO A 101 4.29 16.59 -15.57
C PRO A 101 2.97 16.51 -16.33
N LYS A 102 1.92 15.97 -15.70
CA LYS A 102 0.58 16.22 -16.20
C LYS A 102 0.40 17.73 -16.08
N VAL A 103 0.08 18.40 -17.19
CA VAL A 103 -0.30 19.82 -17.15
C VAL A 103 -1.60 19.92 -16.36
N THR A 104 -1.48 20.01 -15.04
CA THR A 104 -2.50 20.58 -14.19
C THR A 104 -2.37 22.08 -14.40
N GLU A 105 -3.43 22.70 -14.91
CA GLU A 105 -3.54 24.15 -14.86
C GLU A 105 -3.21 24.56 -13.42
N ALA A 106 -2.28 25.51 -13.27
CA ALA A 106 -1.94 26.09 -12.00
C ALA A 106 -3.20 26.75 -11.44
N ASN A 107 -4.02 25.97 -10.73
CA ASN A 107 -5.12 26.50 -9.96
C ASN A 107 -4.49 27.41 -8.92
N SER A 108 -4.87 28.68 -9.00
CA SER A 108 -4.45 29.74 -8.10
C SER A 108 -4.33 29.20 -6.68
N SER A 109 -3.11 29.21 -6.12
CA SER A 109 -2.82 28.70 -4.79
C SER A 109 -3.52 29.57 -3.75
N SER A 110 -4.78 29.27 -3.44
CA SER A 110 -5.28 29.55 -2.11
C SER A 110 -4.40 28.77 -1.15
N SER A 111 -3.74 29.45 -0.22
CA SER A 111 -2.96 28.78 0.83
C SER A 111 -3.84 27.75 1.54
N ILE A 112 -3.43 26.47 1.53
CA ILE A 112 -4.10 25.42 2.30
C ILE A 112 -4.07 25.86 3.77
N GLN A 113 -5.25 25.94 4.38
CA GLN A 113 -5.38 26.34 5.77
C GLN A 113 -5.02 25.16 6.69
N GLU A 114 -4.31 25.44 7.77
CA GLU A 114 -4.03 24.44 8.80
C GLU A 114 -5.33 24.00 9.48
N VAL A 115 -5.44 22.70 9.78
CA VAL A 115 -6.61 22.14 10.47
C VAL A 115 -6.32 22.06 11.96
N ARG A 116 -7.14 22.73 12.77
CA ARG A 116 -7.10 22.69 14.24
C ARG A 116 -8.41 22.17 14.80
N LEU A 117 -8.32 21.27 15.79
CA LEU A 117 -9.48 20.77 16.53
C LEU A 117 -9.88 21.65 17.72
N SER A 118 -8.94 22.44 18.24
CA SER A 118 -9.17 23.44 19.29
C SER A 118 -8.24 24.65 19.09
N PRO A 119 -8.66 25.89 19.44
CA PRO A 119 -7.77 27.04 19.48
C PRO A 119 -6.57 26.86 20.42
N SER A 120 -6.69 25.98 21.43
CA SER A 120 -5.62 25.64 22.37
C SER A 120 -4.73 24.49 21.92
N SER A 121 -5.00 23.85 20.77
CA SER A 121 -4.20 22.73 20.27
C SER A 121 -2.76 23.18 20.00
N ARG A 122 -1.79 22.49 20.61
CA ARG A 122 -0.35 22.73 20.38
C ARG A 122 0.03 22.53 18.91
N LEU A 123 -0.54 21.50 18.31
CA LEU A 123 -0.27 21.10 16.93
C LEU A 123 -1.47 21.40 16.04
N ALA A 124 -1.21 21.62 14.76
CA ALA A 124 -2.20 21.65 13.70
C ALA A 124 -1.83 20.64 12.61
N PHE A 125 -2.80 20.21 11.81
CA PHE A 125 -2.53 19.36 10.66
C PHE A 125 -2.27 20.22 9.41
N LEU A 126 -1.25 19.84 8.64
CA LEU A 126 -0.98 20.29 7.27
C LEU A 126 -0.53 19.11 6.41
N PRO A 127 -0.94 19.02 5.13
CA PRO A 127 -0.48 17.98 4.20
C PRO A 127 1.04 17.99 4.01
N PHE A 128 1.61 16.86 3.59
CA PHE A 128 3.05 16.63 3.50
C PHE A 128 3.81 17.71 2.72
N GLU A 129 3.34 18.06 1.53
CA GLU A 129 3.99 19.05 0.66
C GLU A 129 4.04 20.45 1.29
N GLU A 130 3.01 20.82 2.06
CA GLU A 130 2.89 22.12 2.74
C GLU A 130 3.85 22.23 3.94
N THR A 131 4.41 21.11 4.42
CA THR A 131 5.31 21.09 5.58
C THR A 131 6.78 20.88 5.24
N ARG A 132 7.16 20.83 3.95
CA ARG A 132 8.56 20.57 3.52
C ARG A 132 9.60 21.49 4.17
N HIS A 133 9.20 22.73 4.49
CA HIS A 133 10.06 23.74 5.11
C HIS A 133 9.59 24.16 6.52
N LEU A 134 8.60 23.48 7.07
CA LEU A 134 8.03 23.79 8.38
C LEU A 134 8.32 22.65 9.36
N PRO A 135 8.88 22.92 10.56
CA PRO A 135 9.11 21.89 11.57
C PRO A 135 7.84 21.08 11.87
N ASN A 136 7.90 19.78 11.62
CA ASN A 136 6.75 18.90 11.67
C ASN A 136 7.04 17.56 12.33
N ILE A 137 5.96 16.87 12.70
CA ILE A 137 5.93 15.44 13.05
C ILE A 137 5.26 14.72 11.87
N ALA A 138 5.97 13.81 11.22
CA ALA A 138 5.39 12.93 10.22
C ALA A 138 4.70 11.77 10.93
N ALA A 139 3.38 11.67 10.78
CA ALA A 139 2.55 10.63 11.35
C ALA A 139 1.97 9.81 10.20
N ASP A 140 2.29 8.53 10.16
CA ASP A 140 1.93 7.64 9.05
C ASP A 140 2.29 8.20 7.66
N ALA A 141 3.58 8.48 7.48
CA ALA A 141 4.12 8.98 6.22
C ALA A 141 5.63 8.78 6.19
N ILE A 142 6.22 8.99 5.01
CA ILE A 142 7.65 9.26 4.90
C ILE A 142 8.02 10.56 5.63
N HIS A 143 9.32 10.85 5.71
CA HIS A 143 9.84 12.09 6.29
C HIS A 143 10.29 13.07 5.19
N ASN A 144 10.14 14.37 5.45
CA ASN A 144 10.72 15.45 4.65
C ASN A 144 11.89 16.11 5.38
N THR A 145 12.52 17.09 4.74
CA THR A 145 13.69 17.80 5.28
C THR A 145 13.44 18.53 6.59
N ALA A 146 12.20 18.92 6.89
CA ALA A 146 11.83 19.63 8.11
C ALA A 146 11.21 18.72 9.19
N THR A 147 11.06 17.42 8.92
CA THR A 147 10.53 16.44 9.88
C THR A 147 11.49 16.26 11.06
N GLN A 148 11.01 16.57 12.27
CA GLN A 148 11.78 16.43 13.51
C GLN A 148 11.51 15.12 14.25
N LEU A 149 10.38 14.47 13.98
CA LEU A 149 9.99 13.18 14.52
C LEU A 149 9.12 12.44 13.49
N THR A 150 9.41 11.16 13.31
CA THR A 150 8.57 10.25 12.51
C THR A 150 7.90 9.25 13.45
N LEU A 151 6.61 9.00 13.23
CA LEU A 151 5.80 7.97 13.89
C LEU A 151 5.00 7.26 12.78
N SER A 152 5.66 6.31 12.13
CA SER A 152 5.13 5.55 11.00
C SER A 152 5.66 4.11 11.01
N HIS A 153 4.88 3.19 10.44
CA HIS A 153 5.28 1.82 10.12
C HIS A 153 5.71 1.61 8.65
N TRP A 154 5.74 2.68 7.83
CA TRP A 154 6.17 2.59 6.44
C TRP A 154 7.61 2.07 6.33
N PRO A 155 8.00 1.37 5.26
CA PRO A 155 9.36 0.84 5.19
C PRO A 155 10.39 1.97 5.22
N ALA A 156 11.54 1.72 5.87
CA ALA A 156 12.60 2.72 6.04
C ALA A 156 12.17 4.02 6.75
N ASN A 157 11.08 3.99 7.54
CA ASN A 157 10.72 5.10 8.42
C ASN A 157 11.85 5.42 9.43
N ARG A 158 11.79 6.63 9.99
CA ARG A 158 12.73 7.10 11.04
C ARG A 158 12.09 7.07 12.44
N THR A 159 11.09 6.22 12.65
CA THR A 159 10.43 6.07 13.95
C THR A 159 11.46 5.57 14.97
N PRO A 160 11.64 6.27 16.10
CA PRO A 160 12.55 5.81 17.15
C PRO A 160 12.16 4.40 17.61
N GLU A 161 13.15 3.51 17.78
CA GLU A 161 12.93 2.07 18.02
C GLU A 161 11.94 1.80 19.17
N ARG A 162 12.05 2.55 20.28
CA ARG A 162 11.15 2.43 21.44
C ARG A 162 9.66 2.68 21.13
N TYR A 163 9.37 3.39 20.03
CA TYR A 163 8.03 3.72 19.59
C TYR A 163 7.56 2.91 18.40
N LYS A 164 8.43 2.17 17.71
CA LYS A 164 8.01 1.36 16.56
C LYS A 164 6.93 0.37 16.95
N ALA A 165 5.96 0.19 16.09
CA ALA A 165 4.86 -0.76 16.25
C ALA A 165 4.41 -1.28 14.88
N ASN A 166 3.45 -2.21 14.85
CA ASN A 166 2.92 -2.72 13.58
C ASN A 166 2.03 -1.73 12.84
N LEU A 167 1.52 -0.72 13.55
CA LEU A 167 0.66 0.35 13.03
C LEU A 167 1.31 1.70 13.36
N SER A 168 1.10 2.70 12.51
CA SER A 168 1.49 4.08 12.80
C SER A 168 0.69 4.62 13.98
N THR A 169 -0.61 4.30 14.10
CA THR A 169 -1.41 4.70 15.26
C THR A 169 -0.87 4.10 16.56
N GLU A 170 -0.48 2.83 16.54
CA GLU A 170 0.11 2.20 17.73
C GLU A 170 1.45 2.86 18.09
N SER A 171 2.25 3.24 17.09
CA SER A 171 3.50 3.98 17.29
C SER A 171 3.27 5.34 17.95
N VAL A 172 2.24 6.08 17.50
CA VAL A 172 1.79 7.32 18.13
C VAL A 172 1.32 7.07 19.56
N MET A 173 0.55 6.02 19.81
CA MET A 173 0.07 5.71 21.16
C MET A 173 1.20 5.37 22.13
N ARG A 174 2.25 4.67 21.67
CA ARG A 174 3.47 4.44 22.45
C ARG A 174 4.18 5.75 22.77
N PHE A 175 4.35 6.62 21.77
CA PHE A 175 4.89 7.96 21.96
C PHE A 175 4.11 8.74 23.01
N LEU A 176 2.78 8.86 22.89
CA LEU A 176 1.96 9.62 23.85
C LEU A 176 1.96 9.04 25.26
N SER A 177 1.97 7.71 25.40
CA SER A 177 1.95 7.02 26.69
C SER A 177 3.21 7.29 27.52
N ASP A 178 4.35 7.52 26.86
CA ASP A 178 5.64 7.79 27.51
C ASP A 178 5.77 9.22 28.07
N LYS A 179 4.72 10.06 27.92
CA LYS A 179 4.72 11.49 28.30
C LYS A 179 5.96 12.26 27.83
N PRO A 180 6.32 12.14 26.54
CA PRO A 180 7.55 12.71 26.01
C PRO A 180 7.46 14.22 25.93
N GLU A 181 8.62 14.86 25.94
CA GLU A 181 8.73 16.20 25.40
C GLU A 181 8.63 16.13 23.88
N TYR A 182 7.57 16.73 23.34
CA TYR A 182 7.46 16.95 21.90
C TYR A 182 8.64 17.81 21.41
N PRO A 183 9.11 17.62 20.16
CA PRO A 183 10.10 18.51 19.56
C PRO A 183 9.70 19.98 19.73
N ALA A 184 10.64 20.81 20.20
CA ALA A 184 10.36 22.16 20.68
C ALA A 184 9.78 23.07 19.59
N ASP A 185 10.19 22.86 18.33
CA ASP A 185 9.79 23.69 17.20
C ASP A 185 8.64 23.10 16.39
N ALA A 186 8.32 21.82 16.56
CA ALA A 186 7.22 21.19 15.85
C ALA A 186 5.89 21.86 16.23
N ARG A 187 5.21 22.41 15.21
CA ARG A 187 3.86 22.99 15.30
C ARG A 187 2.85 22.25 14.43
N TYR A 188 3.33 21.35 13.58
CA TYR A 188 2.54 20.65 12.60
C TYR A 188 2.66 19.14 12.73
N VAL A 189 1.56 18.45 12.51
CA VAL A 189 1.52 17.03 12.18
C VAL A 189 1.22 16.92 10.69
N THR A 190 1.87 15.98 10.02
CA THR A 190 1.72 15.81 8.58
C THR A 190 1.63 14.34 8.18
N THR A 191 0.92 14.08 7.09
CA THR A 191 0.92 12.81 6.35
C THR A 191 0.86 13.10 4.84
N ASP A 192 1.40 12.18 4.03
CA ASP A 192 1.42 12.25 2.57
C ASP A 192 0.22 11.57 1.90
N HIS A 193 -0.65 10.91 2.65
CA HIS A 193 -1.83 10.27 2.08
C HIS A 193 -3.00 10.30 3.06
N PHE A 194 -4.14 9.79 2.61
CA PHE A 194 -5.28 9.55 3.47
C PHE A 194 -5.55 8.05 3.53
N ASP A 195 -5.59 7.56 4.75
CA ASP A 195 -6.24 6.34 5.19
C ASP A 195 -6.66 6.54 6.66
N LEU A 196 -7.23 5.53 7.30
CA LEU A 196 -7.72 5.62 8.66
C LEU A 196 -6.64 5.38 9.72
N ASP A 197 -5.54 4.65 9.44
CA ASP A 197 -4.41 4.59 10.37
C ASP A 197 -3.69 5.95 10.46
N GLY A 198 -3.50 6.63 9.34
CA GLY A 198 -3.02 8.00 9.27
C GLY A 198 -3.98 9.00 9.91
N LEU A 199 -5.29 8.87 9.67
CA LEU A 199 -6.30 9.71 10.35
C LEU A 199 -6.23 9.54 11.87
N ALA A 200 -6.20 8.30 12.38
CA ALA A 200 -6.13 8.01 13.80
C ALA A 200 -4.79 8.46 14.42
N SER A 201 -3.68 8.33 13.68
CA SER A 201 -2.36 8.83 14.06
C SER A 201 -2.33 10.36 14.22
N VAL A 202 -2.80 11.09 13.19
CA VAL A 202 -2.88 12.56 13.22
C VAL A 202 -3.82 13.02 14.32
N TYR A 203 -5.02 12.44 14.40
CA TYR A 203 -6.01 12.74 15.43
C TYR A 203 -5.38 12.64 16.83
N SER A 204 -4.68 11.54 17.09
CA SER A 204 -4.07 11.27 18.39
C SER A 204 -3.04 12.31 18.80
N LEU A 205 -2.26 12.85 17.86
CA LEU A 205 -1.30 13.91 18.13
C LEU A 205 -1.97 15.28 18.34
N LEU A 206 -3.12 15.54 17.70
CA LEU A 206 -3.87 16.79 17.84
C LEU A 206 -4.70 16.84 19.14
N THR A 207 -5.17 15.69 19.64
CA THR A 207 -6.00 15.57 20.86
C THR A 207 -5.53 14.47 21.82
N PRO A 208 -4.29 14.55 22.38
CA PRO A 208 -3.67 13.43 23.10
C PRO A 208 -4.48 12.83 24.26
N GLU A 209 -5.09 13.66 25.12
CA GLU A 209 -5.87 13.15 26.26
C GLU A 209 -7.11 12.36 25.81
N HIS A 210 -7.85 12.88 24.82
CA HIS A 210 -9.03 12.22 24.29
C HIS A 210 -8.67 10.93 23.56
N ALA A 211 -7.59 10.96 22.79
CA ALA A 211 -7.09 9.79 22.08
C ALA A 211 -6.61 8.69 23.03
N LEU A 212 -5.91 9.04 24.12
CA LEU A 212 -5.50 8.06 25.14
C LEU A 212 -6.71 7.40 25.83
N ASN A 213 -7.81 8.13 26.05
CA ASN A 213 -9.05 7.56 26.56
C ASN A 213 -9.71 6.56 25.57
N HIS A 214 -9.41 6.69 24.28
CA HIS A 214 -9.92 5.83 23.20
C HIS A 214 -8.83 4.93 22.58
N LYS A 215 -7.70 4.75 23.27
CA LYS A 215 -6.47 4.15 22.72
C LYS A 215 -6.72 2.85 21.94
N GLN A 216 -7.39 1.87 22.55
CA GLN A 216 -7.61 0.58 21.90
C GLN A 216 -8.54 0.70 20.68
N LEU A 217 -9.53 1.59 20.74
CA LEU A 217 -10.49 1.77 19.66
C LEU A 217 -9.82 2.39 18.43
N LEU A 218 -8.91 3.35 18.63
CA LEU A 218 -8.12 3.96 17.56
C LEU A 218 -7.13 2.96 16.94
N ILE A 219 -6.48 2.13 17.76
CA ILE A 219 -5.62 1.04 17.26
C ILE A 219 -6.44 0.04 16.44
N ASP A 220 -7.62 -0.35 16.92
CA ASP A 220 -8.49 -1.27 16.19
C ASP A 220 -8.99 -0.66 14.86
N ILE A 221 -9.22 0.66 14.79
CA ILE A 221 -9.56 1.36 13.54
C ILE A 221 -8.42 1.23 12.52
N GLY A 222 -7.18 1.54 12.91
CA GLY A 222 -6.01 1.36 12.05
C GLY A 222 -5.81 -0.09 11.62
N GLN A 223 -6.02 -1.05 12.54
CA GLN A 223 -5.96 -2.48 12.25
C GLN A 223 -7.01 -2.95 11.21
N PHE A 224 -8.22 -2.39 11.24
CA PHE A 224 -9.27 -2.67 10.25
C PHE A 224 -9.01 -2.03 8.90
N ASP A 225 -8.23 -0.96 8.86
CA ASP A 225 -7.95 -0.22 7.66
C ASP A 225 -6.75 -0.83 6.91
N ASP A 226 -5.57 -0.77 7.52
CA ASP A 226 -4.31 -1.28 6.95
C ASP A 226 -4.33 -2.77 6.67
N PHE A 227 -4.83 -3.53 7.64
CA PHE A 227 -4.72 -4.99 7.62
C PHE A 227 -6.04 -5.67 7.33
N ALA A 228 -7.13 -4.91 7.21
CA ALA A 228 -8.48 -5.43 7.02
C ALA A 228 -8.74 -6.66 7.88
N ARG A 229 -8.52 -6.58 9.20
CA ARG A 229 -8.72 -7.72 10.11
C ARG A 229 -9.06 -7.24 11.51
N GLY A 230 -9.58 -8.15 12.33
CA GLY A 230 -10.01 -7.86 13.69
C GLY A 230 -11.45 -8.30 13.95
N HIS A 231 -11.84 -8.22 15.22
CA HIS A 231 -13.13 -8.73 15.69
C HIS A 231 -13.95 -7.72 16.51
N ASN A 232 -13.43 -6.54 16.80
CA ASN A 232 -14.14 -5.53 17.57
C ASN A 232 -15.29 -4.91 16.73
N PRO A 233 -16.57 -5.14 17.08
CA PRO A 233 -17.69 -4.65 16.26
C PRO A 233 -17.81 -3.12 16.28
N LYS A 234 -17.47 -2.47 17.42
CA LYS A 234 -17.53 -1.00 17.51
C LYS A 234 -16.48 -0.37 16.58
N ALA A 235 -15.25 -0.87 16.62
CA ALA A 235 -14.18 -0.39 15.74
C ALA A 235 -14.53 -0.60 14.26
N ARG A 236 -15.01 -1.80 13.89
CA ARG A 236 -15.39 -2.11 12.51
C ARG A 236 -16.47 -1.16 11.97
N ARG A 237 -17.50 -0.87 12.76
CA ARG A 237 -18.56 0.08 12.38
C ARG A 237 -18.06 1.52 12.30
N LEU A 238 -17.11 1.91 13.16
CA LEU A 238 -16.45 3.21 13.06
C LEU A 238 -15.62 3.31 11.77
N THR A 239 -14.84 2.29 11.44
CA THR A 239 -14.09 2.21 10.18
C THR A 239 -15.03 2.37 8.98
N PHE A 240 -16.14 1.63 8.94
CA PHE A 240 -17.13 1.79 7.87
C PHE A 240 -17.75 3.19 7.83
N ALA A 241 -18.11 3.75 8.98
CA ALA A 241 -18.67 5.09 9.04
C ALA A 241 -17.70 6.18 8.56
N LEU A 242 -16.44 6.10 8.96
CA LEU A 242 -15.39 7.01 8.53
C LEU A 242 -15.12 6.88 7.02
N ASN A 243 -15.05 5.66 6.50
CA ASN A 243 -14.92 5.42 5.06
C ASN A 243 -16.12 5.96 4.26
N THR A 244 -17.34 5.84 4.77
CA THR A 244 -18.52 6.44 4.14
C THR A 244 -18.44 7.97 4.11
N ILE A 245 -17.99 8.60 5.21
CA ILE A 245 -17.79 10.06 5.25
C ILE A 245 -16.67 10.49 4.30
N ALA A 246 -15.56 9.74 4.24
CA ALA A 246 -14.46 10.00 3.32
C ALA A 246 -14.94 9.92 1.86
N ALA A 247 -15.70 8.89 1.50
CA ALA A 247 -16.26 8.70 0.16
C ALA A 247 -17.27 9.79 -0.25
N GLN A 248 -17.90 10.47 0.72
CA GLN A 248 -18.79 11.61 0.48
C GLN A 248 -18.02 12.93 0.28
N THR A 249 -16.72 12.96 0.56
CA THR A 249 -15.89 14.15 0.37
C THR A 249 -15.62 14.33 -1.13
N PRO A 250 -16.07 15.45 -1.75
CA PRO A 250 -15.91 15.63 -3.18
C PRO A 250 -14.44 15.63 -3.62
N LEU A 251 -14.11 14.81 -4.61
CA LEU A 251 -12.86 14.93 -5.37
C LEU A 251 -13.16 15.80 -6.60
N ALA A 252 -12.52 16.96 -6.71
CA ALA A 252 -12.64 17.77 -7.93
C ALA A 252 -12.17 16.97 -9.14
N GLU A 253 -12.86 17.13 -10.29
CA GLU A 253 -12.51 16.40 -11.50
C GLU A 253 -11.03 16.59 -11.85
N ARG A 254 -10.31 15.48 -12.09
CA ARG A 254 -8.87 15.43 -12.43
C ARG A 254 -7.88 15.70 -11.28
N VAL A 255 -8.33 15.81 -10.03
CA VAL A 255 -7.43 15.91 -8.87
C VAL A 255 -6.98 14.50 -8.45
N SER A 256 -5.68 14.34 -8.18
CA SER A 256 -5.16 13.08 -7.62
C SER A 256 -5.78 12.85 -6.23
N PRO A 257 -6.16 11.62 -5.84
CA PRO A 257 -6.60 11.34 -4.47
C PRO A 257 -5.51 11.62 -3.42
N TYR A 258 -4.29 11.90 -3.84
CA TYR A 258 -3.18 12.27 -2.98
C TYR A 258 -2.74 13.73 -3.14
N ASP A 259 -3.52 14.53 -3.85
CA ASP A 259 -3.29 15.97 -3.92
C ASP A 259 -3.42 16.60 -2.53
N SER A 260 -2.53 17.53 -2.20
CA SER A 260 -2.50 18.17 -0.87
C SER A 260 -3.83 18.85 -0.52
N LEU A 261 -4.53 19.43 -1.49
CA LEU A 261 -5.84 20.05 -1.25
C LEU A 261 -6.89 18.99 -0.91
N HIS A 262 -6.86 17.84 -1.59
CA HIS A 262 -7.79 16.75 -1.31
C HIS A 262 -7.52 16.13 0.07
N VAL A 263 -6.26 15.84 0.38
CA VAL A 263 -5.85 15.36 1.71
C VAL A 263 -6.29 16.37 2.79
N ALA A 264 -6.00 17.66 2.61
CA ALA A 264 -6.46 18.70 3.54
C ALA A 264 -7.99 18.72 3.73
N THR A 265 -8.74 18.54 2.64
CA THR A 265 -10.21 18.53 2.67
C THR A 265 -10.74 17.33 3.45
N LEU A 266 -10.18 16.14 3.21
CA LEU A 266 -10.52 14.90 3.94
C LEU A 266 -10.27 15.07 5.44
N PHE A 267 -9.05 15.47 5.82
CA PHE A 267 -8.70 15.65 7.23
C PHE A 267 -9.51 16.77 7.90
N SER A 268 -9.84 17.85 7.19
CA SER A 268 -10.70 18.93 7.71
C SER A 268 -12.09 18.44 8.11
N GLY A 269 -12.68 17.52 7.32
CA GLY A 269 -13.98 16.93 7.62
C GLY A 269 -13.92 15.78 8.61
N LEU A 270 -12.92 14.91 8.49
CA LEU A 270 -12.83 13.65 9.23
C LEU A 270 -12.24 13.80 10.63
N LEU A 271 -11.36 14.76 10.90
CA LEU A 271 -10.81 14.95 12.24
C LEU A 271 -11.91 15.33 13.26
N PRO A 272 -12.82 16.30 12.98
CA PRO A 272 -13.96 16.55 13.86
C PRO A 272 -14.94 15.37 13.92
N ALA A 273 -15.21 14.71 12.78
CA ALA A 273 -16.09 13.56 12.75
C ALA A 273 -15.56 12.39 13.59
N MET A 274 -14.26 12.12 13.56
CA MET A 274 -13.61 11.11 14.39
C MET A 274 -13.80 11.42 15.87
N ARG A 275 -13.58 12.66 16.32
CA ARG A 275 -13.84 13.07 17.71
C ARG A 275 -15.26 12.73 18.13
N ASP A 276 -16.23 13.17 17.34
CA ASP A 276 -17.64 13.06 17.69
C ASP A 276 -18.12 11.59 17.64
N LEU A 277 -17.60 10.79 16.70
CA LEU A 277 -17.92 9.37 16.55
C LEU A 277 -17.31 8.48 17.65
N LEU A 278 -16.12 8.80 18.15
CA LEU A 278 -15.50 8.05 19.25
C LEU A 278 -16.37 8.10 20.53
N ASP A 279 -16.92 9.28 20.83
CA ASP A 279 -17.80 9.55 21.97
C ASP A 279 -19.26 9.14 21.73
N ALA A 280 -19.65 8.88 20.47
CA ALA A 280 -21.03 8.57 20.13
C ALA A 280 -21.49 7.27 20.78
N PRO A 281 -22.63 7.27 21.50
CA PRO A 281 -23.20 6.03 22.06
C PRO A 281 -23.79 5.14 20.96
N VAL A 282 -24.25 5.74 19.86
CA VAL A 282 -24.83 5.08 18.70
C VAL A 282 -24.34 5.79 17.43
N ILE A 283 -23.85 5.02 16.47
CA ILE A 283 -23.44 5.51 15.15
C ILE A 283 -24.64 5.35 14.22
N ARG A 284 -24.97 6.40 13.46
CA ARG A 284 -26.06 6.37 12.47
C ARG A 284 -25.90 5.21 11.49
N ASP A 285 -26.93 4.40 11.35
CA ASP A 285 -26.91 3.16 10.57
C ASP A 285 -26.55 3.41 9.10
N GLU A 286 -26.97 4.54 8.53
CA GLU A 286 -26.71 4.89 7.12
C GLU A 286 -25.21 5.03 6.81
N LEU A 287 -24.36 5.17 7.83
CA LEU A 287 -22.92 5.29 7.66
C LEU A 287 -22.19 3.94 7.57
N TRP A 288 -22.77 2.85 8.09
CA TRP A 288 -22.04 1.58 8.26
C TRP A 288 -22.83 0.32 7.89
N CYS A 289 -24.16 0.39 7.79
CA CYS A 289 -25.02 -0.79 7.65
C CYS A 289 -24.75 -1.57 6.35
N ASP A 290 -24.59 -0.91 5.22
CA ASP A 290 -24.33 -1.58 3.93
C ASP A 290 -23.01 -2.36 3.94
N ALA A 291 -21.94 -1.74 4.45
CA ALA A 291 -20.64 -2.37 4.59
C ALA A 291 -20.65 -3.53 5.61
N GLU A 292 -21.41 -3.38 6.71
CA GLU A 292 -21.66 -4.46 7.66
C GLU A 292 -22.40 -5.62 7.02
N GLN A 293 -23.44 -5.33 6.24
CA GLN A 293 -24.20 -6.36 5.54
C GLN A 293 -23.31 -7.13 4.57
N ASN A 294 -22.47 -6.44 3.79
CA ASN A 294 -21.49 -7.09 2.93
C ASN A 294 -20.53 -7.99 3.74
N HIS A 295 -20.02 -7.51 4.87
CA HIS A 295 -19.17 -8.32 5.75
C HIS A 295 -19.90 -9.55 6.28
N MET A 296 -21.11 -9.41 6.81
CA MET A 296 -21.91 -10.53 7.32
C MET A 296 -22.26 -11.55 6.24
N GLN A 297 -22.58 -11.08 5.03
CA GLN A 297 -22.83 -11.96 3.88
C GLN A 297 -21.56 -12.71 3.47
N THR A 298 -20.40 -12.06 3.52
CA THR A 298 -19.11 -12.69 3.25
C THR A 298 -18.77 -13.74 4.31
N GLU A 299 -18.96 -13.45 5.60
CA GLU A 299 -18.81 -14.44 6.68
C GLU A 299 -19.69 -15.67 6.45
N ALA A 300 -20.98 -15.46 6.16
CA ALA A 300 -21.92 -16.54 5.89
C ALA A 300 -21.53 -17.39 4.67
N LEU A 301 -20.99 -16.75 3.61
CA LEU A 301 -20.45 -17.45 2.46
C LEU A 301 -19.26 -18.32 2.85
N LEU A 302 -18.29 -17.78 3.60
CA LEU A 302 -17.08 -18.50 3.98
C LEU A 302 -17.31 -19.61 5.01
N ASP A 303 -18.43 -19.57 5.75
CA ASP A 303 -18.88 -20.64 6.64
C ASP A 303 -19.66 -21.75 5.91
N SER A 304 -19.98 -21.57 4.62
CA SER A 304 -20.65 -22.57 3.81
C SER A 304 -19.78 -23.81 3.60
N PRO A 305 -20.32 -25.04 3.69
CA PRO A 305 -19.56 -26.27 3.43
C PRO A 305 -19.12 -26.40 1.95
N LYS A 306 -19.60 -25.52 1.06
CA LYS A 306 -19.17 -25.46 -0.33
C LYS A 306 -17.85 -24.70 -0.52
N VAL A 307 -17.43 -23.91 0.47
CA VAL A 307 -16.17 -23.18 0.44
C VAL A 307 -15.07 -24.06 1.02
N THR A 308 -13.92 -24.11 0.35
CA THR A 308 -12.72 -24.76 0.89
C THR A 308 -11.58 -23.77 1.01
N ILE A 309 -10.78 -23.93 2.08
CA ILE A 309 -9.60 -23.13 2.34
C ILE A 309 -8.40 -24.07 2.37
N GLU A 310 -7.51 -23.93 1.38
CA GLU A 310 -6.24 -24.64 1.34
C GLU A 310 -5.14 -23.68 1.79
N GLN A 311 -4.28 -24.11 2.72
CA GLN A 311 -3.17 -23.29 3.21
C GLN A 311 -1.84 -23.95 2.86
N TYR A 312 -0.93 -23.16 2.31
CA TYR A 312 0.41 -23.55 1.89
C TYR A 312 1.45 -22.63 2.56
N PRO A 313 1.76 -22.84 3.85
CA PRO A 313 2.65 -21.94 4.60
C PRO A 313 4.06 -21.81 3.99
N ASP A 314 4.62 -22.88 3.43
CA ASP A 314 5.98 -22.87 2.85
C ASP A 314 6.14 -21.88 1.68
N ILE A 315 5.03 -21.56 1.02
CA ILE A 315 4.98 -20.58 -0.07
C ILE A 315 4.16 -19.33 0.27
N ASP A 316 3.71 -19.20 1.53
CA ASP A 316 2.90 -18.09 2.04
C ASP A 316 1.59 -17.85 1.25
N LEU A 317 0.89 -18.93 0.88
CA LEU A 317 -0.33 -18.88 0.07
C LEU A 317 -1.54 -19.50 0.78
N ALA A 318 -2.63 -18.75 0.89
CA ALA A 318 -3.96 -19.28 1.17
C ALA A 318 -4.82 -19.27 -0.09
N VAL A 319 -5.50 -20.38 -0.39
CA VAL A 319 -6.41 -20.51 -1.53
C VAL A 319 -7.83 -20.69 -1.00
N PHE A 320 -8.72 -19.75 -1.32
CA PHE A 320 -10.15 -19.83 -1.03
C PHE A 320 -10.87 -20.24 -2.30
N ARG A 321 -11.49 -21.43 -2.29
CA ARG A 321 -12.34 -21.89 -3.39
C ARG A 321 -13.78 -21.52 -3.09
N LEU A 322 -14.34 -20.66 -3.92
CA LEU A 322 -15.68 -20.12 -3.77
C LEU A 322 -16.62 -20.73 -4.82
N PRO A 323 -17.84 -21.14 -4.43
CA PRO A 323 -18.84 -21.60 -5.39
C PRO A 323 -19.30 -20.44 -6.28
N ALA A 324 -19.11 -20.55 -7.59
CA ALA A 324 -19.38 -19.47 -8.55
C ALA A 324 -20.83 -18.92 -8.48
N SER A 325 -21.81 -19.74 -8.10
CA SER A 325 -23.21 -19.32 -7.94
C SER A 325 -23.45 -18.33 -6.80
N ASP A 326 -22.55 -18.32 -5.82
CA ASP A 326 -22.73 -17.58 -4.56
C ASP A 326 -21.76 -16.38 -4.48
N VAL A 327 -20.95 -16.15 -5.52
CA VAL A 327 -20.07 -14.98 -5.67
C VAL A 327 -20.75 -13.96 -6.59
N PRO A 328 -20.78 -12.66 -6.25
CA PRO A 328 -21.31 -11.62 -7.14
C PRO A 328 -20.59 -11.65 -8.49
N TYR A 329 -21.31 -11.99 -9.55
CA TYR A 329 -20.74 -11.96 -10.90
C TYR A 329 -20.61 -10.51 -11.37
N SER A 330 -19.38 -10.10 -11.68
CA SER A 330 -19.08 -8.87 -12.39
C SER A 330 -18.19 -9.16 -13.60
N PRO A 331 -18.55 -8.71 -14.81
CA PRO A 331 -17.67 -8.82 -15.98
C PRO A 331 -16.35 -8.08 -15.76
N VAL A 332 -16.42 -6.96 -15.04
CA VAL A 332 -15.25 -6.18 -14.62
C VAL A 332 -14.74 -6.78 -13.31
N PRO A 333 -13.49 -7.24 -13.26
CA PRO A 333 -12.89 -7.73 -12.03
C PRO A 333 -13.02 -6.71 -10.89
N GLN A 334 -13.24 -7.22 -9.68
CA GLN A 334 -13.32 -6.43 -8.46
C GLN A 334 -12.38 -7.05 -7.44
N ARG A 335 -11.71 -6.21 -6.65
CA ARG A 335 -10.93 -6.68 -5.50
C ARG A 335 -11.81 -7.57 -4.62
N TYR A 336 -11.30 -8.73 -4.25
CA TYR A 336 -12.02 -9.73 -3.48
C TYR A 336 -13.39 -10.14 -4.07
N PHE A 337 -13.61 -9.99 -5.39
CA PHE A 337 -14.92 -10.18 -6.03
C PHE A 337 -16.07 -9.33 -5.42
N GLY A 338 -15.74 -8.17 -4.85
CA GLY A 338 -16.70 -7.31 -4.15
C GLY A 338 -17.10 -7.81 -2.76
N LEU A 339 -16.45 -8.86 -2.27
CA LEU A 339 -16.63 -9.39 -0.91
C LEU A 339 -15.74 -8.66 0.10
N SER A 340 -16.07 -8.77 1.38
CA SER A 340 -15.34 -8.10 2.45
C SER A 340 -13.96 -8.74 2.68
N PRO A 341 -12.84 -8.01 2.52
CA PRO A 341 -11.49 -8.54 2.77
C PRO A 341 -11.30 -9.00 4.22
N ILE A 342 -12.04 -8.38 5.16
CA ILE A 342 -12.01 -8.69 6.60
C ILE A 342 -12.24 -10.18 6.86
N SER A 343 -13.18 -10.76 6.14
CA SER A 343 -13.57 -12.15 6.32
C SER A 343 -12.50 -13.14 5.86
N PHE A 344 -11.74 -12.78 4.83
CA PHE A 344 -10.62 -13.61 4.34
C PHE A 344 -9.40 -13.48 5.26
N HIS A 345 -9.02 -12.26 5.62
CA HIS A 345 -7.82 -12.00 6.41
C HIS A 345 -7.92 -12.53 7.85
N ASN A 346 -9.13 -12.61 8.41
CA ASN A 346 -9.37 -13.23 9.72
C ASN A 346 -9.20 -14.76 9.72
N ARG A 347 -9.28 -15.43 8.56
CA ARG A 347 -9.22 -16.90 8.44
C ARG A 347 -7.83 -17.46 8.16
N THR A 348 -6.84 -16.61 7.85
CA THR A 348 -5.48 -17.06 7.56
C THR A 348 -4.43 -16.03 7.96
N PRO A 349 -3.28 -16.44 8.52
CA PRO A 349 -2.14 -15.55 8.75
C PRO A 349 -1.29 -15.32 7.49
N LEU A 350 -1.56 -16.04 6.38
CA LEU A 350 -0.73 -16.00 5.17
C LEU A 350 -0.94 -14.70 4.40
N SER A 351 0.12 -14.18 3.78
CA SER A 351 0.12 -12.85 3.16
C SER A 351 -0.22 -12.85 1.67
N THR A 352 -0.18 -14.00 1.00
CA THR A 352 -0.71 -14.15 -0.36
C THR A 352 -2.04 -14.91 -0.32
N ILE A 353 -3.10 -14.30 -0.84
CA ILE A 353 -4.45 -14.87 -0.88
C ILE A 353 -4.86 -15.02 -2.34
N ALA A 354 -5.20 -16.24 -2.76
CA ALA A 354 -5.86 -16.52 -4.02
C ALA A 354 -7.34 -16.84 -3.79
N LEU A 355 -8.22 -16.08 -4.43
CA LEU A 355 -9.65 -16.38 -4.51
C LEU A 355 -9.92 -17.05 -5.86
N VAL A 356 -10.53 -18.22 -5.81
CA VAL A 356 -10.70 -19.09 -6.98
C VAL A 356 -12.17 -19.46 -7.13
N THR A 357 -12.71 -19.23 -8.31
CA THR A 357 -14.00 -19.79 -8.76
C THR A 357 -13.75 -20.80 -9.89
N GLN A 358 -14.81 -21.36 -10.46
CA GLN A 358 -14.68 -22.25 -11.63
C GLN A 358 -14.06 -21.52 -12.84
N ASP A 359 -14.35 -20.23 -13.01
CA ASP A 359 -14.04 -19.48 -14.22
C ASP A 359 -13.03 -18.35 -14.01
N ASP A 360 -12.61 -18.10 -12.77
CA ASP A 360 -11.78 -16.95 -12.45
C ASP A 360 -10.84 -17.16 -11.26
N ILE A 361 -9.75 -16.38 -11.26
CA ILE A 361 -8.77 -16.31 -10.17
C ILE A 361 -8.32 -14.87 -9.96
N VAL A 362 -8.36 -14.44 -8.70
CA VAL A 362 -7.83 -13.16 -8.25
C VAL A 362 -6.84 -13.41 -7.13
N VAL A 363 -5.65 -12.82 -7.20
CA VAL A 363 -4.60 -12.99 -6.20
C VAL A 363 -4.25 -11.63 -5.59
N HIS A 364 -4.28 -11.59 -4.26
CA HIS A 364 -3.92 -10.44 -3.46
C HIS A 364 -2.63 -10.73 -2.68
N GLN A 365 -1.71 -9.77 -2.67
CA GLN A 365 -0.66 -9.74 -1.65
C GLN A 365 -1.05 -8.68 -0.61
N ARG A 366 -1.15 -9.11 0.65
CA ARG A 366 -1.65 -8.30 1.76
C ARG A 366 -0.65 -7.23 2.19
N TYR A 367 -1.16 -6.14 2.75
CA TYR A 367 -0.41 -4.96 3.15
C TYR A 367 0.75 -5.27 4.10
N GLU A 368 0.59 -6.28 4.97
CA GLU A 368 1.63 -6.78 5.88
C GLU A 368 2.96 -7.09 5.18
N GLY A 369 2.92 -7.55 3.92
CA GLY A 369 4.12 -7.84 3.13
C GLY A 369 4.84 -6.61 2.57
N TRP A 370 4.29 -5.41 2.77
CA TRP A 370 4.88 -4.14 2.32
C TRP A 370 5.49 -3.35 3.47
N VAL A 371 4.79 -3.21 4.60
CA VAL A 371 5.17 -2.37 5.76
C VAL A 371 6.28 -2.97 6.63
N GLU A 372 6.87 -2.14 7.49
CA GLU A 372 7.77 -2.59 8.56
C GLU A 372 6.96 -3.10 9.75
N LEU A 373 6.89 -4.43 9.91
CA LEU A 373 6.25 -5.06 11.06
C LEU A 373 7.24 -5.36 12.17
N GLN A 374 6.83 -5.07 13.41
CA GLN A 374 7.54 -5.44 14.63
C GLN A 374 7.25 -6.88 15.07
N SER A 375 6.07 -7.40 14.73
CA SER A 375 5.71 -8.80 14.97
C SER A 375 5.73 -9.63 13.68
N ALA A 376 6.15 -10.90 13.78
CA ALA A 376 5.96 -11.95 12.76
C ALA A 376 6.07 -11.45 11.30
N VAL A 377 7.30 -11.13 10.88
CA VAL A 377 7.58 -10.62 9.53
C VAL A 377 7.12 -11.65 8.48
N PRO A 378 6.19 -11.30 7.58
CA PRO A 378 5.69 -12.21 6.55
C PRO A 378 6.78 -12.52 5.52
N ARG A 379 6.54 -13.56 4.72
CA ARG A 379 7.46 -13.90 3.63
C ARG A 379 7.54 -12.71 2.65
N PRO A 380 8.74 -12.30 2.22
CA PRO A 380 8.88 -11.21 1.26
C PRO A 380 8.09 -11.46 -0.03
N ARG A 381 7.47 -10.40 -0.56
CA ARG A 381 6.61 -10.52 -1.76
C ARG A 381 7.36 -10.98 -2.99
N ARG A 382 6.63 -11.65 -3.87
CA ARG A 382 7.09 -12.08 -5.20
C ARG A 382 6.47 -11.18 -6.26
N ASP A 383 7.24 -10.77 -7.26
CA ASP A 383 6.73 -9.94 -8.35
C ASP A 383 5.91 -10.79 -9.33
N LEU A 384 4.58 -10.72 -9.22
CA LEU A 384 3.67 -11.50 -10.06
C LEU A 384 3.60 -10.98 -11.51
N SER A 385 4.28 -9.88 -11.87
CA SER A 385 4.40 -9.47 -13.27
C SER A 385 5.15 -10.51 -14.11
N ILE A 386 6.02 -11.31 -13.47
CA ILE A 386 6.73 -12.41 -14.12
C ILE A 386 5.74 -13.51 -14.51
N LEU A 387 4.85 -13.89 -13.58
CA LEU A 387 3.77 -14.85 -13.84
C LEU A 387 2.76 -14.30 -14.86
N ALA A 388 2.39 -13.01 -14.77
CA ALA A 388 1.46 -12.37 -15.69
C ALA A 388 1.96 -12.46 -17.15
N ARG A 389 3.26 -12.22 -17.39
CA ARG A 389 3.87 -12.40 -18.72
C ARG A 389 3.82 -13.84 -19.20
N ALA A 390 4.05 -14.80 -18.31
CA ALA A 390 3.99 -16.22 -18.64
C ALA A 390 2.57 -16.63 -19.06
N LEU A 391 1.55 -16.23 -18.29
CA LEU A 391 0.15 -16.46 -18.64
C LEU A 391 -0.23 -15.76 -19.94
N GLN A 392 0.19 -14.50 -20.11
CA GLN A 392 -0.09 -13.73 -21.31
C GLN A 392 0.47 -14.39 -22.58
N SER A 393 1.63 -15.05 -22.47
CA SER A 393 2.26 -15.76 -23.58
C SER A 393 1.59 -17.10 -23.90
N ALA A 394 0.95 -17.73 -22.90
CA ALA A 394 0.20 -18.98 -23.06
C ALA A 394 -1.24 -18.76 -23.51
N GLU A 395 -1.77 -17.54 -23.35
CA GLU A 395 -3.13 -17.20 -23.68
C GLU A 395 -3.39 -17.26 -25.19
N THR A 396 -4.46 -17.95 -25.59
CA THR A 396 -4.85 -18.14 -27.00
C THR A 396 -6.07 -17.29 -27.40
N LYS A 397 -6.77 -16.69 -26.44
CA LYS A 397 -7.90 -15.78 -26.64
C LYS A 397 -7.50 -14.35 -26.30
N GLY A 398 -8.45 -13.41 -26.36
CA GLY A 398 -8.21 -12.00 -26.06
C GLY A 398 -8.11 -11.64 -24.57
N CYS A 399 -7.86 -12.62 -23.68
CA CYS A 399 -7.68 -12.33 -22.26
C CYS A 399 -6.35 -11.61 -22.03
N LEU A 400 -6.35 -10.61 -21.15
CA LEU A 400 -5.15 -9.90 -20.74
C LEU A 400 -4.88 -10.20 -19.28
N TRP A 401 -3.63 -10.45 -18.92
CA TRP A 401 -3.24 -10.63 -17.52
C TRP A 401 -2.54 -9.39 -17.00
N TYR A 402 -2.85 -9.00 -15.78
CA TYR A 402 -2.34 -7.78 -15.17
C TYR A 402 -1.95 -7.99 -13.71
N TYR A 403 -0.88 -7.32 -13.33
CA TYR A 403 -0.42 -7.20 -11.96
C TYR A 403 -0.08 -5.74 -11.70
N ASP A 404 -0.57 -5.17 -10.60
CA ASP A 404 -0.32 -3.77 -10.24
C ASP A 404 1.18 -3.45 -10.20
N GLY A 405 1.97 -4.37 -9.67
CA GLY A 405 3.40 -4.19 -9.43
C GLY A 405 3.73 -4.31 -7.94
N VAL A 406 4.89 -4.87 -7.63
CA VAL A 406 5.26 -5.22 -6.25
C VAL A 406 5.36 -4.01 -5.31
N GLN A 407 5.63 -2.83 -5.88
CA GLN A 407 5.77 -1.58 -5.15
C GLN A 407 4.45 -1.02 -4.58
N TYR A 408 3.31 -1.49 -5.09
CA TYR A 408 2.00 -1.06 -4.58
C TYR A 408 1.72 -1.67 -3.21
N ILE A 409 0.99 -0.94 -2.37
CA ILE A 409 0.74 -1.32 -0.98
C ILE A 409 -0.06 -2.63 -0.85
N MET A 410 -1.01 -2.89 -1.76
CA MET A 410 -1.79 -4.13 -1.80
C MET A 410 -1.99 -4.55 -3.26
N PRO A 411 -0.96 -5.12 -3.90
CA PRO A 411 -0.98 -5.34 -5.34
C PRO A 411 -1.93 -6.48 -5.68
N LEU A 412 -2.67 -6.26 -6.75
CA LEU A 412 -3.65 -7.17 -7.32
C LEU A 412 -3.07 -7.86 -8.54
N PHE A 413 -3.28 -9.16 -8.63
CA PHE A 413 -3.06 -9.95 -9.83
C PHE A 413 -4.40 -10.54 -10.29
N GLU A 414 -4.78 -10.23 -11.52
CA GLU A 414 -6.04 -10.66 -12.11
C GLU A 414 -6.01 -10.55 -13.64
N ARG A 415 -7.09 -10.98 -14.28
CA ARG A 415 -7.37 -10.67 -15.68
C ARG A 415 -7.73 -9.19 -15.83
N ASN A 416 -7.26 -8.52 -16.88
CA ASN A 416 -7.61 -7.15 -17.21
C ASN A 416 -8.70 -7.13 -18.29
N GLY A 417 -9.92 -6.82 -17.88
CA GLY A 417 -11.08 -6.70 -18.77
C GLY A 417 -12.05 -7.88 -18.70
N THR A 418 -12.95 -7.93 -19.68
CA THR A 418 -14.13 -8.82 -19.66
C THR A 418 -13.92 -10.14 -20.40
N GLN A 419 -12.80 -10.29 -21.12
CA GLN A 419 -12.53 -11.50 -21.90
C GLN A 419 -12.08 -12.63 -20.96
N PRO A 420 -12.76 -13.80 -20.99
CA PRO A 420 -12.35 -14.93 -20.16
C PRO A 420 -11.04 -15.54 -20.66
N THR A 421 -10.26 -16.09 -19.72
CA THR A 421 -9.04 -16.85 -20.00
C THR A 421 -9.34 -18.09 -20.86
N SER A 422 -8.41 -18.47 -21.74
CA SER A 422 -8.43 -19.79 -22.39
C SER A 422 -7.77 -20.88 -21.54
N LEU A 423 -7.01 -20.49 -20.52
CA LEU A 423 -6.30 -21.40 -19.63
C LEU A 423 -7.23 -21.92 -18.53
N PRO A 424 -7.24 -23.23 -18.21
CA PRO A 424 -7.98 -23.75 -17.08
C PRO A 424 -7.50 -23.16 -15.75
N ILE A 425 -8.44 -22.78 -14.88
CA ILE A 425 -8.13 -22.14 -13.59
C ILE A 425 -7.22 -23.00 -12.70
N GLU A 426 -7.43 -24.32 -12.68
CA GLU A 426 -6.53 -25.22 -11.95
C GLU A 426 -5.09 -25.21 -12.48
N THR A 427 -4.91 -25.02 -13.79
CA THR A 427 -3.57 -24.88 -14.38
C THR A 427 -2.92 -23.58 -13.92
N ILE A 428 -3.66 -22.47 -13.93
CA ILE A 428 -3.16 -21.17 -13.44
C ILE A 428 -2.78 -21.27 -11.96
N LEU A 429 -3.63 -21.90 -11.14
CA LEU A 429 -3.36 -22.09 -9.72
C LEU A 429 -2.12 -22.97 -9.47
N HIS A 430 -1.93 -24.02 -10.26
CA HIS A 430 -0.73 -24.86 -10.18
C HIS A 430 0.53 -24.05 -10.52
N GLU A 431 0.48 -23.23 -11.57
CA GLU A 431 1.57 -22.35 -11.99
C GLU A 431 1.86 -21.27 -10.94
N LEU A 432 0.84 -20.70 -10.31
CA LEU A 432 1.01 -19.77 -9.19
C LEU A 432 1.75 -20.43 -8.02
N LYS A 433 1.33 -21.63 -7.61
CA LYS A 433 1.97 -22.38 -6.51
C LYS A 433 3.45 -22.65 -6.82
N HIS A 434 3.74 -23.10 -8.04
CA HIS A 434 5.10 -23.38 -8.48
C HIS A 434 5.95 -22.10 -8.55
N PHE A 435 5.42 -21.03 -9.17
CA PHE A 435 6.08 -19.73 -9.25
C PHE A 435 6.43 -19.20 -7.86
N LEU A 436 5.49 -19.21 -6.91
CA LEU A 436 5.74 -18.75 -5.54
C LEU A 436 6.80 -19.59 -4.81
N ALA A 437 6.98 -20.86 -5.18
CA ALA A 437 8.03 -21.70 -4.59
C ALA A 437 9.44 -21.27 -5.03
N ILE A 438 9.60 -20.89 -6.30
CA ILE A 438 10.92 -20.64 -6.90
C ILE A 438 11.26 -19.15 -7.05
N ALA A 439 10.26 -18.27 -7.07
CA ALA A 439 10.46 -16.84 -7.30
C ALA A 439 11.26 -16.21 -6.14
N PRO A 440 12.27 -15.40 -6.45
CA PRO A 440 13.01 -14.66 -5.43
C PRO A 440 12.17 -13.52 -4.87
N ALA A 441 12.58 -13.02 -3.69
CA ALA A 441 12.00 -11.83 -3.11
C ALA A 441 12.18 -10.64 -4.06
N ALA A 442 11.11 -9.93 -4.35
CA ALA A 442 11.14 -8.72 -5.16
C ALA A 442 11.18 -7.44 -4.32
N TRP A 443 10.81 -7.54 -3.04
CA TRP A 443 10.75 -6.44 -2.09
C TRP A 443 11.29 -6.91 -0.74
N LEU A 444 12.51 -6.50 -0.38
CA LEU A 444 13.18 -6.93 0.84
C LEU A 444 13.12 -5.80 1.86
N SER A 445 12.31 -5.93 2.91
CA SER A 445 12.36 -4.97 4.02
C SER A 445 13.77 -4.93 4.62
N SER A 446 14.17 -3.76 5.14
CA SER A 446 15.51 -3.48 5.67
C SER A 446 16.01 -4.48 6.73
N VAL A 447 15.11 -5.27 7.32
CA VAL A 447 15.41 -6.33 8.29
C VAL A 447 16.23 -7.49 7.68
N TYR A 448 16.21 -7.66 6.36
CA TYR A 448 16.94 -8.73 5.66
C TYR A 448 18.30 -8.31 5.08
N VAL A 449 18.66 -7.03 5.22
CA VAL A 449 19.99 -6.54 4.85
C VAL A 449 20.87 -6.62 6.10
N GLY A 450 21.45 -7.80 6.34
CA GLY A 450 22.60 -7.91 7.23
C GLY A 450 23.74 -7.03 6.72
N PRO A 451 24.66 -6.59 7.60
CA PRO A 451 25.77 -5.72 7.24
C PRO A 451 26.63 -6.25 6.08
#